data_AF-A0A0A2VLY4-F1
#
_entry.id   AF-A0A0A2VLY4-F1
#
_cell.length_a   1.000
_cell.length_b   1.000
_cell.length_c   1.000
_cell.angle_alpha   90.00
_cell.angle_beta   90.00
_cell.angle_gamma   90.00
#
_symmetry.space_group_name_H-M   'P 1'
#
loop_
_entity.id
_entity.type
_entity.pdbx_description
1 polymer ?
#
loop_
_entity_poly.entity_id
_entity_poly.type
_entity_poly.pdbx_seq_one_letter_code
_entity_poly.pdbx_strand_id
1 'polypeptide(L)'
;MSRPKPPPPGNEEASATLNLGEFNNVDTLTLSEASLVLNALVAKRRNDRKNVNETDYLDHFARFTQKENVEAVERLLSTHKDLAKFERAQLGSLCCETADEAKTLIPSLADKISDEDLKELLEEISKLQNR
;
A
#
# COMPACT_ATOMS: atom_id res chain seq x y z
N MET A 1 26.78 27.27 1.79
CA MET A 1 25.91 26.78 2.88
C MET A 1 25.93 25.25 2.82
N SER A 2 26.44 24.58 3.86
CA SER A 2 26.53 23.12 3.91
C SER A 2 25.16 22.52 4.26
N ARG A 3 24.78 21.39 3.66
CA ARG A 3 23.53 20.69 3.97
C ARG A 3 23.55 20.25 5.43
N PRO A 4 22.53 20.56 6.24
CA PRO A 4 22.46 20.06 7.62
C PRO A 4 22.49 18.54 7.64
N LYS A 5 23.14 17.98 8.67
CA LYS A 5 23.26 16.53 8.85
C LYS A 5 21.85 15.93 8.96
N PRO A 6 21.53 14.83 8.26
CA PRO A 6 20.22 14.20 8.38
C PRO A 6 19.99 13.81 9.85
N PRO A 7 18.73 13.87 10.32
CA PRO A 7 18.40 13.37 11.64
C PRO A 7 18.81 11.89 11.75
N PRO A 8 19.18 11.43 12.96
CA PRO A 8 19.39 10.00 13.17
C PRO A 8 18.13 9.23 12.74
N PRO A 9 18.28 8.03 12.14
CA PRO A 9 17.13 7.19 11.83
C PRO A 9 16.31 6.98 13.10
N GLY A 10 14.99 7.12 12.99
CA GLY A 10 14.09 6.92 14.12
C GLY A 10 13.97 5.44 14.49
N ASN A 11 13.15 5.18 15.49
CA ASN A 11 12.85 3.81 15.95
C ASN A 11 11.58 3.28 15.29
N GLU A 12 11.27 3.70 14.06
CA GLU A 12 10.06 3.28 13.37
C GLU A 12 10.09 1.78 13.03
N GLU A 13 9.02 1.06 13.38
CA GLU A 13 8.89 -0.37 13.20
C GLU A 13 7.43 -0.76 12.90
N ALA A 14 7.25 -1.63 11.91
CA ALA A 14 5.95 -2.21 11.54
C ALA A 14 5.86 -3.67 12.01
N SER A 15 5.91 -3.88 13.33
CA SER A 15 5.76 -5.18 13.98
C SER A 15 4.31 -5.41 14.41
N ALA A 16 4.07 -6.34 15.33
CA ALA A 16 2.73 -6.58 15.91
C ALA A 16 2.12 -5.30 16.52
N THR A 17 2.97 -4.41 17.03
CA THR A 17 2.59 -3.05 17.39
C THR A 17 3.18 -2.09 16.35
N LEU A 18 2.32 -1.30 15.70
CA LEU A 18 2.75 -0.30 14.74
C LEU A 18 3.39 0.90 15.45
N ASN A 19 4.68 1.10 15.24
CA ASN A 19 5.40 2.30 15.65
C ASN A 19 5.91 3.03 14.41
N LEU A 20 5.07 3.83 13.76
CA LEU A 20 5.46 4.51 12.52
C LEU A 20 6.05 5.91 12.73
N GLY A 21 6.26 6.32 13.99
CA GLY A 21 6.79 7.65 14.31
C GLY A 21 5.96 8.77 13.70
N GLU A 22 6.60 9.65 12.92
CA GLU A 22 5.94 10.74 12.20
C GLU A 22 5.00 10.27 11.08
N PHE A 23 5.14 9.02 10.63
CA PHE A 23 4.29 8.43 9.60
C PHE A 23 3.01 7.81 10.15
N ASN A 24 2.77 7.90 11.46
CA ASN A 24 1.53 7.42 12.04
C ASN A 24 0.34 8.25 11.56
N ASN A 25 -0.76 7.58 11.16
CA ASN A 25 -1.97 8.19 10.58
C ASN A 25 -1.78 8.97 9.26
N VAL A 26 -0.59 8.91 8.64
CA VAL A 26 -0.34 9.52 7.33
C VAL A 26 -1.03 8.71 6.24
N ASP A 27 -1.46 9.39 5.17
CA ASP A 27 -2.03 8.72 3.99
C ASP A 27 -0.99 7.82 3.33
N THR A 28 -1.43 6.61 3.00
CA THR A 28 -0.58 5.55 2.44
C THR A 28 -1.02 5.23 1.03
N LEU A 29 -0.10 4.70 0.23
CA LEU A 29 -0.39 4.20 -1.10
C LEU A 29 -0.04 2.72 -1.16
N THR A 30 -0.92 1.94 -1.76
CA THR A 30 -0.62 0.62 -2.30
C THR A 30 0.35 0.75 -3.47
N LEU A 31 0.99 -0.35 -3.85
CA LEU A 31 1.85 -0.38 -5.05
C LEU A 31 1.10 0.05 -6.31
N SER A 32 -0.17 -0.32 -6.41
CA SER A 32 -1.01 -0.01 -7.56
C SER A 32 -1.41 1.48 -7.60
N GLU A 33 -1.77 2.08 -6.46
CA GLU A 33 -2.01 3.52 -6.36
C GLU A 33 -0.74 4.32 -6.66
N ALA A 34 0.39 3.90 -6.10
CA ALA A 34 1.69 4.51 -6.38
C ALA A 34 2.03 4.45 -7.87
N SER A 35 1.75 3.31 -8.54
CA SER A 35 1.95 3.15 -9.98
C SER A 35 1.12 4.16 -10.78
N LEU A 36 -0.17 4.32 -10.47
CA LEU A 36 -1.03 5.29 -11.13
C LEU A 36 -0.54 6.73 -10.95
N VAL A 37 -0.16 7.11 -9.72
CA VAL A 37 0.33 8.45 -9.40
C VAL A 37 1.64 8.74 -10.13
N LEU A 38 2.59 7.79 -10.13
CA LEU A 38 3.84 7.95 -10.85
C LEU A 38 3.62 8.03 -12.36
N ASN A 39 2.77 7.17 -12.93
CA ASN A 39 2.48 7.20 -14.37
C ASN A 39 1.87 8.54 -14.81
N ALA A 40 0.94 9.10 -14.01
CA ALA A 40 0.40 10.43 -14.26
C ALA A 40 1.49 11.53 -14.16
N LEU A 41 2.39 11.43 -13.17
CA LEU A 41 3.51 12.36 -13.01
C LEU A 41 4.52 12.27 -14.17
N VAL A 42 4.84 11.05 -14.62
CA VAL A 42 5.72 10.78 -15.76
C VAL A 42 5.14 11.38 -17.03
N ALA A 43 3.86 11.14 -17.31
CA ALA A 43 3.17 11.71 -18.48
C ALA A 43 3.26 13.24 -18.49
N LYS A 44 3.02 13.88 -17.33
CA LYS A 44 3.15 15.33 -17.17
C LYS A 44 4.58 15.82 -17.40
N ARG A 45 5.59 15.14 -16.84
CA ARG A 45 7.02 15.52 -17.01
C ARG A 45 7.53 15.34 -18.43
N ARG A 46 7.04 14.32 -19.15
CA ARG A 46 7.34 14.14 -20.58
C ARG A 46 6.85 15.32 -21.40
N ASN A 47 5.64 15.82 -21.10
CA ASN A 47 5.11 17.03 -21.72
C ASN A 47 5.98 18.27 -21.41
N ASP A 48 6.53 18.34 -20.19
CA ASP A 48 7.43 19.40 -19.74
C ASP A 48 8.90 19.20 -20.19
N ARG A 49 9.22 18.19 -21.01
CA ARG A 49 10.59 17.83 -21.46
C ARG A 49 11.60 17.63 -20.33
N LYS A 50 11.15 17.10 -19.18
CA LYS A 50 12.03 16.76 -18.05
C LYS A 50 12.37 15.28 -18.05
N ASN A 51 13.57 14.95 -17.56
CA ASN A 51 13.99 13.57 -17.37
C ASN A 51 13.05 12.84 -16.39
N VAL A 52 12.78 11.58 -16.71
CA VAL A 52 11.90 10.70 -15.95
C VAL A 52 12.75 9.55 -15.41
N ASN A 53 12.59 9.22 -14.13
CA ASN A 53 13.23 8.06 -13.53
C ASN A 53 12.42 6.78 -13.85
N GLU A 54 13.08 5.63 -13.88
CA GLU A 54 12.45 4.32 -14.09
C GLU A 54 11.38 4.01 -13.02
N THR A 55 10.23 3.53 -13.48
CA THR A 55 9.09 3.05 -12.67
C THR A 55 9.05 1.52 -12.60
N ASP A 56 10.12 0.85 -13.06
CA ASP A 56 10.19 -0.57 -13.35
C ASP A 56 9.68 -1.45 -12.20
N TYR A 57 9.97 -1.09 -10.95
CA TYR A 57 9.47 -1.85 -9.80
C TYR A 57 7.94 -1.88 -9.76
N LEU A 58 7.28 -0.72 -9.89
CA LEU A 58 5.83 -0.66 -9.82
C LEU A 58 5.17 -1.24 -11.07
N ASP A 59 5.84 -1.23 -12.21
CA ASP A 59 5.33 -1.86 -13.43
C ASP A 59 5.27 -3.40 -13.31
N HIS A 60 6.14 -4.01 -12.51
CA HIS A 60 6.15 -5.46 -12.26
C HIS A 60 5.30 -5.88 -11.05
N PHE A 61 5.26 -5.06 -9.99
CA PHE A 61 4.66 -5.45 -8.71
C PHE A 61 3.29 -4.80 -8.42
N ALA A 62 2.83 -3.85 -9.23
CA ALA A 62 1.45 -3.37 -9.14
C ALA A 62 0.48 -4.52 -9.48
N ARG A 63 -0.44 -4.80 -8.57
CA ARG A 63 -1.41 -5.90 -8.69
C ARG A 63 -2.67 -5.49 -9.46
N PHE A 64 -2.94 -4.19 -9.51
CA PHE A 64 -4.10 -3.61 -10.17
C PHE A 64 -3.61 -2.53 -11.15
N THR A 65 -3.85 -2.74 -12.44
CA THR A 65 -3.38 -1.82 -13.49
C THR A 65 -4.50 -0.92 -14.03
N GLN A 66 -5.76 -1.35 -13.88
CA GLN A 66 -6.93 -0.55 -14.23
C GLN A 66 -7.30 0.38 -13.08
N LYS A 67 -7.54 1.66 -13.40
CA LYS A 67 -7.87 2.70 -12.41
C LYS A 67 -9.13 2.35 -11.63
N GLU A 68 -10.11 1.78 -12.32
CA GLU A 68 -11.39 1.37 -11.76
C GLU A 68 -11.22 0.27 -10.69
N ASN A 69 -10.29 -0.67 -10.93
CA ASN A 69 -9.98 -1.74 -9.97
C ASN A 69 -9.22 -1.20 -8.76
N VAL A 70 -8.26 -0.29 -8.98
CA VAL A 70 -7.54 0.39 -7.88
C VAL A 70 -8.53 1.13 -6.98
N GLU A 71 -9.42 1.94 -7.56
CA GLU A 71 -10.44 2.67 -6.79
C GLU A 71 -11.44 1.74 -6.10
N ALA A 72 -11.75 0.58 -6.70
CA ALA A 72 -12.60 -0.42 -6.07
C ALA A 72 -11.94 -1.06 -4.83
N VAL A 73 -10.65 -1.40 -4.93
CA VAL A 73 -9.86 -1.92 -3.81
C VAL A 73 -9.72 -0.86 -2.70
N GLU A 74 -9.44 0.39 -3.06
CA GLU A 74 -9.37 1.50 -2.10
C GLU A 74 -10.69 1.65 -1.34
N ARG A 75 -11.82 1.68 -2.06
CA ARG A 75 -13.16 1.77 -1.45
C ARG A 75 -13.42 0.61 -0.50
N LEU A 76 -13.13 -0.62 -0.92
CA LEU A 76 -13.30 -1.81 -0.11
C LEU A 76 -12.50 -1.73 1.19
N LEU A 77 -11.19 -1.47 1.09
CA LEU A 77 -10.31 -1.32 2.26
C LEU A 77 -10.70 -0.15 3.17
N SER A 78 -11.23 0.94 2.62
CA SER A 78 -11.64 2.12 3.38
C SER A 78 -12.81 1.87 4.35
N THR A 79 -13.60 0.80 4.12
CA THR A 79 -14.71 0.41 4.99
C THR A 79 -14.24 -0.11 6.35
N HIS A 80 -13.05 -0.71 6.41
CA HIS A 80 -12.41 -1.24 7.62
C HIS A 80 -11.70 -0.15 8.42
N LYS A 81 -12.49 0.70 9.09
CA LYS A 81 -12.01 1.89 9.82
C LYS A 81 -11.10 1.58 11.01
N ASP A 82 -11.22 0.39 11.55
CA ASP A 82 -10.42 -0.22 12.61
C ASP A 82 -8.99 -0.57 12.18
N LEU A 83 -8.77 -0.82 10.89
CA LEU A 83 -7.44 -1.04 10.33
C LEU A 83 -6.70 0.28 10.13
N ALA A 84 -5.42 0.31 10.49
CA ALA A 84 -4.54 1.44 10.20
C ALA A 84 -4.34 1.58 8.68
N LYS A 85 -4.09 2.81 8.23
CA LYS A 85 -3.85 3.11 6.80
C LYS A 85 -2.71 2.24 6.23
N PHE A 86 -1.64 2.06 7.00
CA PHE A 86 -0.55 1.14 6.67
C PHE A 86 -1.01 -0.29 6.41
N GLU A 87 -1.87 -0.85 7.28
CA GLU A 87 -2.36 -2.22 7.14
C GLU A 87 -3.21 -2.39 5.89
N ARG A 88 -4.07 -1.41 5.59
CA ARG A 88 -4.86 -1.37 4.36
C ARG A 88 -3.95 -1.34 3.13
N ALA A 89 -2.93 -0.49 3.14
CA ALA A 89 -1.97 -0.42 2.03
C ALA A 89 -1.18 -1.73 1.85
N GLN A 90 -0.84 -2.42 2.94
CA GLN A 90 -0.21 -3.74 2.87
C GLN A 90 -1.15 -4.79 2.28
N LEU A 91 -2.41 -4.87 2.74
CA LEU A 91 -3.41 -5.80 2.19
C LEU A 91 -3.62 -5.60 0.68
N GLY A 92 -3.73 -4.35 0.23
CA GLY A 92 -3.88 -4.01 -1.19
C GLY A 92 -2.61 -4.17 -2.04
N SER A 93 -1.45 -4.43 -1.42
CA SER A 93 -0.16 -4.60 -2.12
C SER A 93 0.32 -6.04 -2.15
N LEU A 94 0.19 -6.75 -1.02
CA LEU A 94 0.67 -8.11 -0.85
C LEU A 94 -0.26 -9.13 -1.52
N CYS A 95 -1.57 -8.87 -1.53
CA CYS A 95 -2.59 -9.77 -2.08
C CYS A 95 -2.46 -11.21 -1.53
N CYS A 96 -2.41 -11.34 -0.21
CA CYS A 96 -2.37 -12.62 0.49
C CYS A 96 -3.56 -13.51 0.11
N GLU A 97 -3.36 -14.83 0.09
CA GLU A 97 -4.39 -15.81 -0.25
C GLU A 97 -5.15 -16.31 0.99
N THR A 98 -4.52 -16.25 2.16
CA THR A 98 -5.09 -16.75 3.41
C THR A 98 -4.95 -15.76 4.55
N ALA A 99 -5.86 -15.84 5.53
CA ALA A 99 -5.79 -15.03 6.74
C ALA A 99 -4.50 -15.28 7.55
N ASP A 100 -4.02 -16.53 7.57
CA ASP A 100 -2.76 -16.92 8.21
C ASP A 100 -1.55 -16.23 7.56
N GLU A 101 -1.48 -16.25 6.23
CA GLU A 101 -0.44 -15.51 5.49
C GLU A 101 -0.52 -14.01 5.76
N ALA A 102 -1.71 -13.43 5.70
CA ALA A 102 -1.91 -11.99 5.92
C ALA A 102 -1.50 -11.57 7.34
N LYS A 103 -1.87 -12.33 8.36
CA LYS A 103 -1.47 -12.07 9.76
C LYS A 103 0.00 -12.37 10.02
N THR A 104 0.61 -13.29 9.28
CA THR A 104 2.05 -13.56 9.36
C THR A 104 2.87 -12.40 8.77
N LEU A 105 2.46 -11.89 7.61
CA LEU A 105 3.15 -10.80 6.93
C LEU A 105 2.83 -9.42 7.53
N ILE A 106 1.64 -9.25 8.09
CA ILE A 106 1.15 -8.02 8.70
C ILE A 106 0.74 -8.33 10.16
N PRO A 107 1.70 -8.53 11.07
CA PRO A 107 1.43 -9.02 12.43
C PRO A 107 0.52 -8.10 13.24
N SER A 108 0.42 -6.82 12.89
CA SER A 108 -0.47 -5.87 13.56
C SER A 108 -1.96 -6.11 13.30
N LEU A 109 -2.32 -6.98 12.34
CA LEU A 109 -3.70 -7.42 12.08
C LEU A 109 -4.23 -8.45 13.07
N ALA A 110 -3.35 -9.12 13.82
CA ALA A 110 -3.68 -10.34 14.57
C ALA A 110 -4.96 -10.23 15.42
N ASP A 111 -5.11 -9.11 16.14
CA ASP A 111 -6.21 -8.86 17.08
C ASP A 111 -7.26 -7.86 16.56
N LYS A 112 -7.17 -7.41 15.30
CA LYS A 112 -8.06 -6.35 14.75
C LYS A 112 -9.22 -6.89 13.93
N ILE A 113 -8.98 -7.97 13.18
CA ILE A 113 -9.94 -8.56 12.26
C ILE A 113 -9.97 -10.08 12.46
N SER A 114 -11.16 -10.66 12.39
CA SER A 114 -11.33 -12.11 12.50
C SER A 114 -10.76 -12.81 11.25
N ASP A 115 -10.39 -14.08 11.36
CA ASP A 115 -9.86 -14.84 10.22
C ASP A 115 -10.91 -15.01 9.11
N GLU A 116 -12.19 -15.14 9.47
CA GLU A 116 -13.30 -15.25 8.52
C GLU A 116 -13.53 -13.94 7.76
N ASP A 117 -13.61 -12.81 8.48
CA ASP A 117 -13.81 -11.49 7.85
C ASP A 117 -12.59 -11.11 6.98
N LEU A 118 -11.37 -11.43 7.45
CA LEU A 118 -10.16 -11.17 6.70
C LEU A 118 -10.12 -12.02 5.43
N LYS A 119 -10.52 -13.29 5.51
CA LYS A 119 -10.58 -14.17 4.34
C LYS A 119 -11.59 -13.65 3.31
N GLU A 120 -12.78 -13.25 3.74
CA GLU A 120 -13.79 -12.66 2.85
C GLU A 120 -13.25 -11.41 2.15
N LEU A 121 -12.61 -10.51 2.91
CA LEU A 121 -11.95 -9.32 2.37
C LEU A 121 -10.88 -9.67 1.32
N LEU A 122 -10.00 -10.64 1.61
CA LEU A 122 -8.95 -11.07 0.68
C LEU A 122 -9.54 -11.67 -0.60
N GLU A 123 -10.61 -12.46 -0.51
CA GLU A 123 -11.32 -13.02 -1.66
C GLU A 123 -11.95 -11.92 -2.53
N GLU A 124 -12.52 -10.89 -1.92
CA GLU A 124 -13.08 -9.74 -2.65
C GLU A 124 -11.99 -8.92 -3.36
N ILE A 125 -10.86 -8.66 -2.70
CA ILE A 125 -9.70 -8.00 -3.30
C ILE A 125 -9.17 -8.82 -4.49
N SER A 126 -9.08 -10.14 -4.34
CA SER A 126 -8.58 -11.05 -5.38
C SER A 126 -9.44 -11.03 -6.66
N LYS A 127 -10.77 -10.87 -6.53
CA LYS A 127 -11.68 -10.73 -7.69
C LYS A 127 -11.39 -9.51 -8.56
N LEU A 128 -10.75 -8.48 -8.00
CA LEU A 128 -10.40 -7.24 -8.70
C LEU A 128 -9.01 -7.31 -9.36
N GLN A 129 -8.26 -8.38 -9.09
CA GLN A 129 -6.92 -8.56 -9.64
C GLN A 129 -7.02 -8.91 -11.13
N ASN A 130 -6.33 -8.14 -11.98
CA ASN A 130 -6.24 -8.48 -13.40
C ASN A 130 -5.37 -9.73 -13.53
N ARG A 131 -5.95 -10.84 -13.98
CA ARG A 131 -5.18 -11.98 -14.49
C ARG A 131 -4.68 -11.72 -15.90
#